data_AF-A0A3A0BB48-F1
#
_entry.id   AF-A0A3A0BB48-F1
#
_cell.length_a   1.000
_cell.length_b   1.000
_cell.length_c   1.000
_cell.angle_alpha   90.00
_cell.angle_beta   90.00
_cell.angle_gamma   90.00
#
_symmetry.space_group_name_H-M   'P 1'
#
loop_
_entity.id
_entity.type
_entity.pdbx_description
1 polymer ?
#
loop_
_entity_poly.entity_id
_entity_poly.type
_entity_poly.pdbx_seq_one_letter_code
_entity_poly.pdbx_strand_id
1 'polypeptide(L)'
;MQAIWRWKRFSFNDAPPIFANSKPKSGSHLLLQVMGGFTRIMPYKYVNAEPVRTITKEGRRKTKEEILDELTRIPRGVIGWGYVDAAPENASFLTGSGRANFFIYRDPRDMLVSQVFFATDMREDHGMHEYYNSLPDFAARLNVAITGIDQDGLKMVGVRQRYEGVFQWLNQKNVMCLRFEDLINDHDATLLKMLDEVEKTGYKIPTPRELVTHLDQYVIGQEGAKKILSVAVY
;
A
#
# COMPACT_ATOMS: atom_id res chain seq x y z
N MET A 1 1.51 5.12 19.37
CA MET A 1 0.67 5.71 20.45
C MET A 1 0.22 7.15 20.20
N GLN A 2 0.99 8.04 19.54
CA GLN A 2 0.60 9.46 19.35
C GLN A 2 -0.67 9.71 18.51
N ALA A 3 -1.00 8.87 17.52
CA ALA A 3 -2.19 9.05 16.68
C ALA A 3 -3.51 8.76 17.42
N ILE A 4 -3.51 7.81 18.36
CA ILE A 4 -4.71 7.37 19.10
C ILE A 4 -5.28 8.50 19.98
N TRP A 5 -4.43 9.37 20.50
CA TRP A 5 -4.86 10.49 21.34
C TRP A 5 -5.46 11.65 20.56
N ARG A 6 -5.08 11.82 19.28
CA ARG A 6 -5.61 12.89 18.39
C ARG A 6 -7.07 12.70 18.01
N TRP A 7 -7.54 11.45 17.97
CA TRP A 7 -8.85 11.09 17.44
C TRP A 7 -9.81 10.50 18.50
N LYS A 8 -9.52 10.69 19.80
CA LYS A 8 -10.25 10.04 20.91
C LYS A 8 -11.77 10.29 20.93
N ARG A 9 -12.28 11.32 20.24
CA ARG A 9 -13.72 11.64 20.12
C ARG A 9 -14.37 11.15 18.82
N PHE A 10 -13.60 10.67 17.86
CA PHE A 10 -14.15 10.05 16.65
C PHE A 10 -14.29 8.55 16.86
N SER A 11 -15.43 8.01 16.41
CA SER A 11 -15.53 6.57 16.26
C SER A 11 -14.62 6.17 15.10
N PHE A 12 -13.54 5.44 15.42
CA PHE A 12 -12.65 4.82 14.44
C PHE A 12 -13.39 3.88 13.46
N ASN A 13 -14.67 3.57 13.74
CA ASN A 13 -15.52 2.75 12.90
C ASN A 13 -16.27 3.54 11.82
N ASP A 14 -16.28 4.87 11.90
CA ASP A 14 -17.01 5.75 10.97
C ASP A 14 -16.23 5.96 9.68
N ALA A 15 -14.88 5.92 9.75
CA ALA A 15 -14.03 5.93 8.58
C ALA A 15 -14.08 4.58 7.84
N PRO A 16 -14.09 4.57 6.50
CA PRO A 16 -14.19 3.32 5.74
C PRO A 16 -12.93 2.47 5.94
N PRO A 17 -13.03 1.13 5.87
CA PRO A 17 -11.85 0.29 5.75
C PRO A 17 -11.06 0.66 4.49
N ILE A 18 -9.73 0.83 4.65
CA ILE A 18 -8.82 1.09 3.56
C ILE A 18 -7.83 -0.06 3.40
N PHE A 19 -7.60 -0.47 2.14
CA PHE A 19 -6.52 -1.38 1.80
C PHE A 19 -5.65 -0.81 0.67
N ALA A 20 -4.35 -0.66 0.94
CA ALA A 20 -3.33 -0.22 0.01
C ALA A 20 -2.60 -1.42 -0.61
N ASN A 21 -3.11 -1.90 -1.74
CA ASN A 21 -2.51 -2.99 -2.48
C ASN A 21 -1.45 -2.46 -3.47
N SER A 22 -0.44 -3.28 -3.76
CA SER A 22 0.62 -2.89 -4.69
C SER A 22 1.09 -4.07 -5.51
N LYS A 23 1.41 -3.83 -6.79
CA LYS A 23 2.30 -4.73 -7.52
C LYS A 23 3.72 -4.57 -6.94
N PRO A 24 4.44 -5.66 -6.58
CA PRO A 24 5.81 -5.55 -6.12
C PRO A 24 6.67 -4.71 -7.06
N LYS A 25 7.51 -3.84 -6.47
CA LYS A 25 8.39 -2.89 -7.17
C LYS A 25 7.68 -1.74 -7.92
N SER A 26 6.39 -1.55 -7.67
CA SER A 26 5.61 -0.44 -8.26
C SER A 26 5.37 0.73 -7.31
N GLY A 27 6.22 0.92 -6.29
CA GLY A 27 6.12 2.08 -5.39
C GLY A 27 5.24 1.88 -4.15
N SER A 28 5.18 0.66 -3.59
CA SER A 28 4.47 0.39 -2.34
C SER A 28 4.86 1.31 -1.18
N HIS A 29 6.14 1.64 -1.03
CA HIS A 29 6.60 2.57 0.01
C HIS A 29 6.05 3.99 -0.17
N LEU A 30 5.92 4.47 -1.42
CA LEU A 30 5.30 5.76 -1.71
C LEU A 30 3.81 5.72 -1.35
N LEU A 31 3.09 4.66 -1.75
CA LEU A 31 1.69 4.49 -1.37
C LEU A 31 1.51 4.45 0.16
N LEU A 32 2.41 3.78 0.89
CA LEU A 32 2.39 3.76 2.35
C LEU A 32 2.64 5.13 2.99
N GLN A 33 3.47 5.98 2.39
CA GLN A 33 3.65 7.37 2.84
C GLN A 33 2.35 8.16 2.70
N VAL A 34 1.64 8.00 1.57
CA VAL A 34 0.31 8.60 1.37
C VAL A 34 -0.69 8.10 2.41
N MET A 35 -0.73 6.78 2.66
CA MET A 35 -1.58 6.21 3.73
C MET A 35 -1.18 6.75 5.11
N GLY A 36 0.10 6.98 5.36
CA GLY A 36 0.59 7.68 6.55
C GLY A 36 0.03 9.10 6.66
N GLY A 37 -0.04 9.83 5.54
CA GLY A 37 -0.72 11.12 5.44
C GLY A 37 -2.21 11.03 5.78
N PHE A 38 -2.91 10.00 5.31
CA PHE A 38 -4.33 9.78 5.63
C PHE A 38 -4.57 9.67 7.15
N THR A 39 -3.66 9.03 7.90
CA THR A 39 -3.77 8.96 9.37
C THR A 39 -3.67 10.31 10.08
N ARG A 40 -3.20 11.36 9.38
CA ARG A 40 -3.09 12.73 9.92
C ARG A 40 -4.39 13.52 9.80
N ILE A 41 -5.25 13.17 8.86
CA ILE A 41 -6.48 13.90 8.54
C ILE A 41 -7.75 13.06 8.75
N MET A 42 -7.61 11.76 8.95
CA MET A 42 -8.70 10.81 9.22
C MET A 42 -8.37 9.95 10.45
N PRO A 43 -9.38 9.41 11.17
CA PRO A 43 -9.20 8.71 12.43
C PRO A 43 -8.71 7.26 12.22
N TYR A 44 -7.49 7.11 11.68
CA TYR A 44 -6.79 5.83 11.58
C TYR A 44 -5.67 5.75 12.62
N LYS A 45 -5.49 4.59 13.26
CA LYS A 45 -4.49 4.41 14.33
C LYS A 45 -3.06 4.32 13.80
N TYR A 46 -2.86 3.55 12.74
CA TYR A 46 -1.58 3.29 12.06
C TYR A 46 -1.87 2.47 10.79
N VAL A 47 -0.91 2.40 9.87
CA VAL A 47 -0.94 1.43 8.77
C VAL A 47 -0.43 0.10 9.31
N ASN A 48 -1.09 -1.04 9.05
CA ASN A 48 -0.63 -2.34 9.61
C ASN A 48 0.89 -2.53 9.39
N ALA A 49 1.63 -3.03 10.37
CA ALA A 49 3.08 -3.14 10.26
C ALA A 49 3.49 -4.20 9.22
N GLU A 50 2.73 -5.29 9.15
CA GLU A 50 3.02 -6.41 8.26
C GLU A 50 2.08 -6.40 7.04
N PRO A 51 2.63 -6.50 5.81
CA PRO A 51 1.83 -6.60 4.61
C PRO A 51 1.16 -7.97 4.50
N VAL A 52 -0.06 -7.99 3.96
CA VAL A 52 -0.67 -9.23 3.46
C VAL A 52 0.07 -9.64 2.19
N ARG A 53 0.59 -10.88 2.19
CA ARG A 53 1.41 -11.44 1.09
C ARG A 53 0.84 -12.76 0.62
N THR A 54 1.07 -13.09 -0.64
CA THR A 54 0.69 -14.39 -1.21
C THR A 54 1.72 -15.51 -0.98
N ILE A 55 2.90 -15.16 -0.47
CA ILE A 55 4.01 -16.08 -0.18
C ILE A 55 4.45 -15.84 1.27
N THR A 56 4.72 -16.92 2.02
CA THR A 56 5.25 -16.86 3.40
C THR A 56 6.71 -16.40 3.41
N LYS A 57 7.27 -16.11 4.59
CA LYS A 57 8.70 -15.73 4.70
C LYS A 57 9.63 -16.86 4.25
N GLU A 58 9.17 -18.11 4.40
CA GLU A 58 9.86 -19.34 4.03
C GLU A 58 9.64 -19.73 2.55
N GLY A 59 8.96 -18.90 1.76
CA GLY A 59 8.76 -19.13 0.32
C GLY A 59 7.56 -19.99 -0.06
N ARG A 60 6.76 -20.48 0.90
CA ARG A 60 5.54 -21.25 0.61
C ARG A 60 4.45 -20.35 0.03
N ARG A 61 3.77 -20.79 -1.03
CA ARG A 61 2.57 -20.11 -1.53
C ARG A 61 1.40 -20.30 -0.54
N LYS A 62 0.79 -19.20 -0.11
CA LYS A 62 -0.41 -19.25 0.74
C LYS A 62 -1.64 -19.68 -0.06
N THR A 63 -2.55 -20.40 0.59
CA THR A 63 -3.87 -20.68 0.02
C THR A 63 -4.72 -19.41 -0.06
N LYS A 64 -5.80 -19.47 -0.82
CA LYS A 64 -6.72 -18.33 -0.96
C LYS A 64 -7.41 -18.01 0.37
N GLU A 65 -7.71 -19.04 1.16
CA GLU A 65 -8.36 -18.95 2.46
C GLU A 65 -7.43 -18.29 3.48
N GLU A 66 -6.14 -18.65 3.49
CA GLU A 66 -5.13 -18.00 4.34
C GLU A 66 -5.04 -16.50 4.05
N ILE A 67 -5.04 -16.11 2.76
CA ILE A 67 -4.95 -14.70 2.35
C ILE A 67 -6.24 -13.94 2.73
N LEU A 68 -7.41 -14.52 2.45
CA LEU A 68 -8.69 -13.91 2.79
C LEU A 68 -8.83 -13.73 4.30
N ASP A 69 -8.43 -14.71 5.10
CA ASP A 69 -8.46 -14.65 6.56
C ASP A 69 -7.49 -13.57 7.11
N GLU A 70 -6.36 -13.32 6.45
CA GLU A 70 -5.51 -12.17 6.78
C GLU A 70 -6.18 -10.83 6.43
N LEU A 71 -6.85 -10.74 5.28
CA LEU A 71 -7.56 -9.53 4.84
C LEU A 71 -8.75 -9.19 5.77
N THR A 72 -9.49 -10.18 6.23
CA THR A 72 -10.66 -9.99 7.11
C THR A 72 -10.27 -9.66 8.54
N ARG A 73 -9.11 -10.12 9.02
CA ARG A 73 -8.59 -9.84 10.37
C ARG A 73 -7.99 -8.45 10.54
N ILE A 74 -7.86 -7.66 9.46
CA ILE A 74 -7.42 -6.26 9.54
C ILE A 74 -8.43 -5.47 10.38
N PRO A 75 -8.04 -4.91 11.55
CA PRO A 75 -8.97 -4.22 12.42
C PRO A 75 -9.59 -2.98 11.76
N ARG A 76 -10.85 -2.69 12.09
CA ARG A 76 -11.45 -1.40 11.73
C ARG A 76 -10.64 -0.24 12.33
N GLY A 77 -10.47 0.83 11.56
CA GLY A 77 -9.62 1.97 11.95
C GLY A 77 -8.10 1.73 11.80
N VAL A 78 -7.68 0.64 11.15
CA VAL A 78 -6.31 0.39 10.71
C VAL A 78 -6.30 0.33 9.19
N ILE A 79 -5.33 1.00 8.55
CA ILE A 79 -5.15 0.90 7.09
C ILE A 79 -4.39 -0.40 6.81
N GLY A 80 -5.01 -1.30 6.06
CA GLY A 80 -4.36 -2.51 5.56
C GLY A 80 -3.48 -2.24 4.36
N TRP A 81 -2.49 -3.10 4.11
CA TRP A 81 -1.70 -3.04 2.89
C TRP A 81 -1.12 -4.40 2.51
N GLY A 82 -0.69 -4.54 1.27
CA GLY A 82 -0.10 -5.80 0.83
C GLY A 82 0.21 -5.89 -0.65
N TYR A 83 0.44 -7.14 -1.06
CA TYR A 83 0.75 -7.55 -2.43
C TYR A 83 -0.14 -8.75 -2.77
N VAL A 84 -1.45 -8.54 -2.84
CA VAL A 84 -2.43 -9.60 -3.09
C VAL A 84 -2.85 -9.63 -4.56
N ASP A 85 -3.05 -10.83 -5.08
CA ASP A 85 -3.58 -11.04 -6.42
C ASP A 85 -5.10 -10.80 -6.45
N ALA A 86 -5.62 -10.46 -7.62
CA ALA A 86 -7.05 -10.28 -7.90
C ALA A 86 -7.82 -11.61 -7.97
N ALA A 87 -7.46 -12.57 -7.11
CA ALA A 87 -8.22 -13.80 -6.95
C ALA A 87 -9.69 -13.45 -6.61
N PRO A 88 -10.68 -14.20 -7.12
CA PRO A 88 -12.10 -13.87 -6.95
C PRO A 88 -12.51 -13.56 -5.51
N GLU A 89 -11.95 -14.29 -4.55
CA GLU A 89 -12.24 -14.15 -3.12
C GLU A 89 -11.68 -12.83 -2.56
N ASN A 90 -10.44 -12.49 -2.91
CA ASN A 90 -9.81 -11.23 -2.53
C ASN A 90 -10.49 -10.03 -3.19
N ALA A 91 -10.76 -10.15 -4.49
CA ALA A 91 -11.43 -9.11 -5.27
C ALA A 91 -12.83 -8.84 -4.71
N SER A 92 -13.62 -9.88 -4.46
CA SER A 92 -14.95 -9.77 -3.83
C SER A 92 -14.90 -9.06 -2.47
N PHE A 93 -13.99 -9.48 -1.57
CA PHE A 93 -13.84 -8.85 -0.27
C PHE A 93 -13.42 -7.38 -0.37
N LEU A 94 -12.38 -7.10 -1.16
CA LEU A 94 -11.82 -5.75 -1.27
C LEU A 94 -12.82 -4.82 -1.96
N THR A 95 -13.49 -5.25 -3.02
CA THR A 95 -14.48 -4.43 -3.75
C THR A 95 -15.85 -4.31 -3.08
N GLY A 96 -16.01 -4.92 -1.89
CA GLY A 96 -17.24 -4.82 -1.10
C GLY A 96 -17.61 -3.37 -0.78
N SER A 97 -18.91 -3.14 -0.55
CA SER A 97 -19.45 -1.80 -0.30
C SER A 97 -18.87 -1.14 0.96
N GLY A 98 -18.76 0.20 0.93
CA GLY A 98 -18.30 0.99 2.08
C GLY A 98 -16.80 0.90 2.36
N ARG A 99 -16.00 0.46 1.38
CA ARG A 99 -14.54 0.34 1.47
C ARG A 99 -13.89 1.24 0.41
N ALA A 100 -12.69 1.75 0.70
CA ALA A 100 -11.85 2.43 -0.28
C ALA A 100 -10.56 1.64 -0.47
N ASN A 101 -10.28 1.19 -1.68
CA ASN A 101 -9.12 0.34 -1.94
C ASN A 101 -8.29 0.91 -3.07
N PHE A 102 -6.99 0.87 -2.88
CA PHE A 102 -6.02 1.40 -3.83
C PHE A 102 -5.16 0.26 -4.35
N PHE A 103 -4.87 0.27 -5.65
CA PHE A 103 -3.92 -0.64 -6.26
C PHE A 103 -2.89 0.13 -7.07
N ILE A 104 -1.66 0.21 -6.57
CA ILE A 104 -0.57 0.88 -7.29
C ILE A 104 0.17 -0.09 -8.22
N TYR A 105 0.32 0.34 -9.48
CA TYR A 105 1.10 -0.33 -10.51
C TYR A 105 2.03 0.67 -11.21
N ARG A 106 2.98 0.16 -11.99
CA ARG A 106 4.05 0.95 -12.62
C ARG A 106 4.29 0.44 -14.03
N ASP A 107 4.94 1.25 -14.87
CA ASP A 107 5.48 0.78 -16.14
C ASP A 107 6.27 -0.55 -15.95
N PRO A 108 5.97 -1.59 -16.74
CA PRO A 108 6.66 -2.88 -16.64
C PRO A 108 8.17 -2.78 -16.83
N ARG A 109 8.66 -1.84 -17.64
CA ARG A 109 10.09 -1.66 -17.90
C ARG A 109 10.81 -1.24 -16.63
N ASP A 110 10.29 -0.21 -15.97
CA ASP A 110 10.84 0.28 -14.70
C ASP A 110 10.72 -0.74 -13.57
N MET A 111 9.58 -1.45 -13.51
CA MET A 111 9.34 -2.51 -12.53
C MET A 111 10.39 -3.62 -12.67
N LEU A 112 10.67 -4.06 -13.90
CA LEU A 112 11.66 -5.10 -14.20
C LEU A 112 13.08 -4.67 -13.82
N VAL A 113 13.48 -3.46 -14.21
CA VAL A 113 14.79 -2.90 -13.83
C VAL A 113 14.92 -2.86 -12.31
N SER A 114 13.90 -2.34 -11.61
CA SER A 114 13.89 -2.29 -10.15
C SER A 114 13.92 -3.67 -9.49
N GLN A 115 13.28 -4.68 -10.09
CA GLN A 115 13.32 -6.05 -9.61
C GLN A 115 14.73 -6.64 -9.73
N VAL A 116 15.40 -6.47 -10.87
CA VAL A 116 16.75 -7.02 -11.10
C VAL A 116 17.71 -6.44 -10.07
N PHE A 117 17.80 -5.10 -9.97
CA PHE A 117 18.66 -4.45 -8.99
C PHE A 117 18.33 -4.84 -7.55
N PHE A 118 17.04 -5.00 -7.23
CA PHE A 118 16.64 -5.42 -5.90
C PHE A 118 17.12 -6.84 -5.55
N ALA A 119 16.99 -7.77 -6.51
CA ALA A 119 17.41 -9.15 -6.32
C ALA A 119 18.93 -9.32 -6.35
N THR A 120 19.67 -8.47 -7.06
CA THR A 120 21.13 -8.58 -7.19
C THR A 120 21.87 -7.82 -6.10
N ASP A 121 21.43 -6.61 -5.75
CA ASP A 121 22.27 -5.66 -4.99
C ASP A 121 21.67 -5.28 -3.63
N MET A 122 20.35 -5.35 -3.48
CA MET A 122 19.65 -4.85 -2.27
C MET A 122 19.16 -5.96 -1.34
N ARG A 123 19.06 -7.20 -1.83
CA ARG A 123 18.46 -8.31 -1.09
C ARG A 123 19.13 -9.63 -1.45
N GLU A 124 20.17 -9.96 -0.70
CA GLU A 124 20.95 -11.20 -0.87
C GLU A 124 20.12 -12.46 -0.58
N ASP A 125 19.13 -12.39 0.31
CA ASP A 125 18.17 -13.46 0.60
C ASP A 125 17.10 -13.66 -0.49
N HIS A 126 17.14 -12.89 -1.59
CA HIS A 126 16.18 -13.07 -2.66
C HIS A 126 16.44 -14.40 -3.38
N GLY A 127 15.40 -15.22 -3.61
CA GLY A 127 15.54 -16.54 -4.25
C GLY A 127 16.04 -16.56 -5.70
N MET A 128 16.40 -15.40 -6.27
CA MET A 128 17.01 -15.26 -7.60
C MET A 128 18.41 -14.64 -7.52
N HIS A 129 18.91 -14.32 -6.32
CA HIS A 129 20.13 -13.55 -6.11
C HIS A 129 21.34 -14.25 -6.71
N GLU A 130 21.59 -15.49 -6.29
CA GLU A 130 22.72 -16.29 -6.79
C GLU A 130 22.64 -16.48 -8.31
N TYR A 131 21.45 -16.81 -8.82
CA TYR A 131 21.25 -17.02 -10.25
C TYR A 131 21.45 -15.74 -11.08
N TYR A 132 20.91 -14.60 -10.65
CA TYR A 132 21.13 -13.36 -11.39
C TYR A 132 22.60 -12.93 -11.35
N ASN A 133 23.30 -13.17 -10.24
CA ASN A 133 24.72 -12.83 -10.11
C ASN A 133 25.65 -13.78 -10.88
N SER A 134 25.19 -14.99 -11.26
CA SER A 134 25.93 -15.88 -12.15
C SER A 134 25.83 -15.49 -13.63
N LEU A 135 24.85 -14.66 -14.01
CA LEU A 135 24.69 -14.18 -15.38
C LEU A 135 25.73 -13.11 -15.74
N PRO A 136 26.17 -13.05 -17.01
CA PRO A 136 27.35 -12.28 -17.42
C PRO A 136 27.18 -10.76 -17.29
N ASP A 137 25.96 -10.26 -17.45
CA ASP A 137 25.68 -8.83 -17.42
C ASP A 137 24.22 -8.52 -17.06
N PHE A 138 23.92 -7.23 -16.93
CA PHE A 138 22.56 -6.75 -16.66
C PHE A 138 21.57 -7.10 -17.77
N ALA A 139 21.99 -7.13 -19.03
CA ALA A 139 21.10 -7.44 -20.15
C ALA A 139 20.60 -8.90 -20.08
N ALA A 140 21.47 -9.84 -19.73
CA ALA A 140 21.11 -11.24 -19.48
C ALA A 140 20.13 -11.37 -18.30
N ARG A 141 20.39 -10.64 -17.20
CA ARG A 141 19.48 -10.62 -16.02
C ARG A 141 18.10 -10.06 -16.39
N LEU A 142 18.06 -8.96 -17.14
CA LEU A 142 16.83 -8.34 -17.59
C LEU A 142 16.06 -9.25 -18.56
N ASN A 143 16.76 -9.95 -19.47
CA ASN A 143 16.14 -10.92 -20.38
C ASN A 143 15.41 -12.01 -19.59
N VAL A 144 16.07 -12.59 -18.58
CA VAL A 144 15.42 -13.57 -17.67
C VAL A 144 14.22 -12.95 -16.94
N ALA A 145 14.33 -11.71 -16.46
CA ALA A 145 13.18 -11.05 -15.84
C ALA A 145 12.00 -10.87 -16.82
N ILE A 146 12.27 -10.60 -18.10
CA ILE A 146 11.24 -10.45 -19.14
C ILE A 146 10.61 -11.81 -19.47
N THR A 147 11.41 -12.82 -19.81
CA THR A 147 10.94 -14.11 -20.33
C THR A 147 10.47 -15.06 -19.23
N GLY A 148 10.99 -14.89 -18.02
CA GLY A 148 10.87 -15.88 -16.95
C GLY A 148 11.96 -16.95 -17.03
N ILE A 149 11.89 -17.89 -16.09
CA ILE A 149 12.79 -19.02 -15.90
C ILE A 149 12.01 -20.21 -15.32
N ASP A 150 12.35 -21.41 -15.76
CA ASP A 150 11.87 -22.68 -15.20
C ASP A 150 13.00 -23.71 -15.37
N GLN A 151 14.01 -23.65 -14.50
CA GLN A 151 15.20 -24.53 -14.54
C GLN A 151 15.81 -24.68 -13.14
N ASP A 152 16.42 -25.83 -12.86
CA ASP A 152 17.15 -26.12 -11.61
C ASP A 152 16.36 -25.78 -10.32
N GLY A 153 15.04 -25.99 -10.35
CA GLY A 153 14.14 -25.69 -9.23
C GLY A 153 13.78 -24.20 -9.09
N LEU A 154 14.36 -23.31 -9.89
CA LEU A 154 13.98 -21.90 -9.97
C LEU A 154 12.82 -21.73 -10.95
N LYS A 155 11.73 -21.13 -10.45
CA LYS A 155 10.55 -20.85 -11.25
C LYS A 155 10.10 -19.41 -11.07
N MET A 156 10.13 -18.64 -12.15
CA MET A 156 9.55 -17.31 -12.23
C MET A 156 8.90 -17.13 -13.60
N VAL A 157 7.62 -16.79 -13.60
CA VAL A 157 6.89 -16.55 -14.85
C VAL A 157 7.30 -15.22 -15.52
N GLY A 158 7.20 -15.18 -16.84
CA GLY A 158 7.53 -13.99 -17.64
C GLY A 158 6.65 -12.78 -17.32
N VAL A 159 7.12 -11.59 -17.72
CA VAL A 159 6.46 -10.31 -17.38
C VAL A 159 5.01 -10.24 -17.85
N ARG A 160 4.69 -10.82 -19.02
CA ARG A 160 3.32 -10.88 -19.55
C ARG A 160 2.37 -11.52 -18.55
N GLN A 161 2.69 -12.73 -18.08
CA GLN A 161 1.88 -13.45 -17.10
C GLN A 161 1.83 -12.70 -15.76
N ARG A 162 2.92 -12.06 -15.35
CA ARG A 162 2.93 -11.22 -14.13
C ARG A 162 2.02 -10.00 -14.22
N TYR A 163 1.75 -9.48 -15.42
CA TYR A 163 0.84 -8.35 -15.65
C TYR A 163 -0.62 -8.76 -15.86
N GLU A 164 -0.92 -10.04 -16.08
CA GLU A 164 -2.31 -10.52 -16.07
C GLU A 164 -3.01 -10.14 -14.76
N GLY A 165 -2.34 -10.31 -13.61
CA GLY A 165 -2.86 -9.87 -12.32
C GLY A 165 -3.07 -8.35 -12.19
N VAL A 166 -2.25 -7.55 -12.89
CA VAL A 166 -2.43 -6.08 -12.95
C VAL A 166 -3.70 -5.76 -13.74
N PHE A 167 -3.90 -6.39 -14.90
CA PHE A 167 -5.10 -6.21 -15.71
C PHE A 167 -6.37 -6.68 -14.98
N GLN A 168 -6.29 -7.77 -14.22
CA GLN A 168 -7.41 -8.23 -13.39
C GLN A 168 -7.82 -7.19 -12.34
N TRP A 169 -6.86 -6.50 -11.70
CA TRP A 169 -7.14 -5.38 -10.80
C TRP A 169 -7.71 -4.17 -11.54
N LEU A 170 -7.15 -3.82 -12.71
CA LEU A 170 -7.64 -2.70 -13.53
C LEU A 170 -9.10 -2.88 -13.96
N ASN A 171 -9.58 -4.12 -14.04
CA ASN A 171 -10.97 -4.43 -14.39
C ASN A 171 -11.94 -4.36 -13.18
N GLN A 172 -11.46 -4.10 -11.97
CA GLN A 172 -12.32 -3.98 -10.78
C GLN A 172 -12.85 -2.56 -10.61
N LYS A 173 -14.18 -2.39 -10.54
CA LYS A 173 -14.83 -1.07 -10.46
C LYS A 173 -14.60 -0.33 -9.13
N ASN A 174 -14.53 -1.05 -8.01
CA ASN A 174 -14.40 -0.47 -6.66
C ASN A 174 -12.96 -0.56 -6.14
N VAL A 175 -11.99 -0.44 -7.05
CA VAL A 175 -10.56 -0.30 -6.73
C VAL A 175 -10.03 0.87 -7.53
N MET A 176 -9.50 1.87 -6.84
CA MET A 176 -8.77 2.94 -7.50
C MET A 176 -7.39 2.44 -7.89
N CYS A 177 -7.20 2.17 -9.18
CA CYS A 177 -5.90 1.79 -9.72
C CYS A 177 -5.04 3.05 -9.96
N LEU A 178 -3.87 3.08 -9.34
CA LEU A 178 -2.94 4.20 -9.35
C LEU A 178 -1.71 3.84 -10.18
N ARG A 179 -1.37 4.68 -11.16
CA ARG A 179 -0.06 4.62 -11.78
C ARG A 179 0.96 5.27 -10.85
N PHE A 180 2.11 4.63 -10.68
CA PHE A 180 3.23 5.21 -9.95
C PHE A 180 3.62 6.58 -10.54
N GLU A 181 3.62 6.70 -11.86
CA GLU A 181 4.02 7.91 -12.56
C GLU A 181 3.08 9.09 -12.25
N ASP A 182 1.79 8.85 -12.05
CA ASP A 182 0.81 9.91 -11.73
C ASP A 182 1.06 10.48 -10.32
N LEU A 183 1.50 9.65 -9.36
CA LEU A 183 1.88 10.11 -8.02
C LEU A 183 3.17 10.95 -8.00
N ILE A 184 4.00 10.83 -9.05
CA ILE A 184 5.24 11.60 -9.19
C ILE A 184 4.99 12.87 -9.99
N ASN A 185 4.32 12.76 -11.13
CA ASN A 185 4.20 13.84 -12.11
C ASN A 185 2.98 14.73 -11.85
N ASP A 186 1.88 14.14 -11.38
CA ASP A 186 0.59 14.80 -11.14
C ASP A 186 0.20 14.65 -9.66
N HIS A 187 1.16 14.89 -8.77
CA HIS A 187 1.08 14.55 -7.35
C HIS A 187 -0.22 15.04 -6.68
N ASP A 188 -0.45 16.36 -6.67
CA ASP A 188 -1.59 16.97 -5.98
C ASP A 188 -2.92 16.49 -6.57
N ALA A 189 -3.04 16.47 -7.90
CA ALA A 189 -4.23 15.99 -8.58
C ALA A 189 -4.52 14.51 -8.27
N THR A 190 -3.48 13.69 -8.17
CA THR A 190 -3.62 12.27 -7.83
C THR A 190 -4.03 12.09 -6.37
N LEU A 191 -3.45 12.86 -5.45
CA LEU A 191 -3.84 12.83 -4.04
C LEU A 191 -5.29 13.27 -3.83
N LEU A 192 -5.74 14.31 -4.53
CA LEU A 192 -7.14 14.76 -4.48
C LEU A 192 -8.10 13.64 -4.93
N LYS A 193 -7.80 12.98 -6.06
CA LYS A 193 -8.61 11.83 -6.52
C LYS A 193 -8.64 10.68 -5.49
N MET A 194 -7.54 10.45 -4.77
CA MET A 194 -7.50 9.44 -3.71
C MET A 194 -8.39 9.83 -2.51
N LEU A 195 -8.47 11.11 -2.17
CA LEU A 195 -9.39 11.61 -1.16
C LEU A 195 -10.84 11.50 -1.63
N ASP A 196 -11.13 11.87 -2.88
CA ASP A 196 -12.46 11.69 -3.48
C ASP A 196 -12.92 10.23 -3.44
N GLU A 197 -12.00 9.28 -3.66
CA GLU A 197 -12.31 7.85 -3.56
C GLU A 197 -12.74 7.42 -2.16
N VAL A 198 -12.16 8.02 -1.12
CA VAL A 198 -12.60 7.82 0.26
C VAL A 198 -13.98 8.45 0.46
N GLU A 199 -14.25 9.63 -0.08
CA GLU A 199 -15.56 10.29 0.06
C GLU A 199 -16.70 9.56 -0.64
N LYS A 200 -16.42 8.82 -1.73
CA LYS A 200 -17.39 7.94 -2.39
C LYS A 200 -17.95 6.85 -1.48
N THR A 201 -17.29 6.53 -0.36
CA THR A 201 -17.85 5.60 0.64
C THR A 201 -18.96 6.23 1.50
N GLY A 202 -19.28 7.52 1.28
CA GLY A 202 -20.19 8.31 2.11
C GLY A 202 -19.52 8.94 3.34
N TYR A 203 -18.21 8.74 3.51
CA TYR A 203 -17.43 9.40 4.56
C TYR A 203 -17.12 10.84 4.16
N LYS A 204 -17.16 11.76 5.12
CA LYS A 204 -16.78 13.16 4.89
C LYS A 204 -15.42 13.42 5.51
N ILE A 205 -14.45 13.80 4.68
CA ILE A 205 -13.11 14.11 5.18
C ILE A 205 -13.18 15.49 5.87
N PRO A 206 -12.69 15.63 7.12
CA PRO A 206 -12.73 16.90 7.82
C PRO A 206 -11.95 18.00 7.08
N THR A 207 -12.52 19.19 7.00
CA THR A 207 -11.84 20.38 6.47
C THR A 207 -10.68 20.82 7.38
N PRO A 208 -9.70 21.57 6.88
CA PRO A 208 -8.61 22.11 7.71
C PRO A 208 -9.11 22.88 8.94
N ARG A 209 -10.20 23.65 8.81
CA ARG A 209 -10.78 24.40 9.93
C ARG A 209 -11.40 23.49 10.98
N GLU A 210 -12.07 22.43 10.55
CA GLU A 210 -12.60 21.41 11.45
C GLU A 210 -11.44 20.69 12.16
N LEU A 211 -10.39 20.30 11.43
CA LEU A 211 -9.18 19.70 12.02
C LEU A 211 -8.56 20.59 13.09
N VAL A 212 -8.39 21.89 12.83
CA VAL A 212 -7.86 22.86 13.81
C VAL A 212 -8.78 22.97 15.02
N THR A 213 -10.09 23.15 14.79
CA THR A 213 -11.09 23.24 15.87
C THR A 213 -11.07 21.97 16.74
N HIS A 214 -10.89 20.81 16.14
CA HIS A 214 -10.76 19.54 16.85
C HIS A 214 -9.47 19.48 17.66
N LEU A 215 -8.32 19.83 17.08
CA LEU A 215 -7.04 19.85 17.79
C LEU A 215 -7.05 20.84 18.96
N ASP A 216 -7.67 22.01 18.79
CA ASP A 216 -7.80 23.02 19.85
C ASP A 216 -8.60 22.49 21.05
N GLN A 217 -9.64 21.68 20.83
CA GLN A 217 -10.38 21.02 21.92
C GLN A 217 -9.53 20.03 22.73
N TYR A 218 -8.40 19.55 22.20
CA TYR A 218 -7.46 18.69 22.93
C TYR A 218 -6.31 19.47 23.59
N VAL A 219 -5.92 20.62 23.03
CA VAL A 219 -4.86 21.49 23.57
C VAL A 219 -5.40 22.41 24.68
N ILE A 220 -6.67 22.79 24.62
CA ILE A 220 -7.32 23.61 25.64
C ILE A 220 -7.70 22.73 26.83
N GLY A 221 -6.97 22.91 27.94
CA GLY A 221 -7.10 22.14 29.18
C GLY A 221 -5.76 21.60 29.71
N GLN A 222 -4.68 21.70 28.92
CA GLN A 222 -3.32 21.33 29.35
C GLN A 222 -2.43 22.58 29.43
N GLU A 223 -2.53 23.34 30.51
CA GLU A 223 -1.71 24.56 30.73
C GLU A 223 -0.20 24.29 30.62
N GLY A 224 0.26 23.09 30.98
CA GLY A 224 1.66 22.68 30.85
C GLY A 224 2.14 22.50 29.41
N ALA A 225 1.29 22.02 28.50
CA ALA A 225 1.66 21.79 27.09
C ALA A 225 1.78 23.09 26.29
N LYS A 226 0.97 24.10 26.62
CA LYS A 226 1.07 25.45 26.03
C LYS A 226 2.41 26.13 26.38
N LYS A 227 2.90 25.97 27.61
CA LYS A 227 4.22 26.49 28.02
C LYS A 227 5.37 25.83 27.24
N ILE A 228 5.33 24.52 27.04
CA ILE A 228 6.39 23.80 26.34
C ILE A 228 6.42 24.14 24.83
N LEU A 229 5.25 24.30 24.19
CA LEU A 229 5.17 24.71 22.78
C LEU A 229 5.51 26.20 22.56
N SER A 230 5.29 27.08 23.55
CA SER A 230 5.71 28.49 23.46
C SER A 230 7.22 28.71 23.52
N VAL A 231 8.00 27.69 23.91
CA VAL A 231 9.47 27.75 23.96
C VAL A 231 10.11 27.17 22.67
N ALA A 232 9.32 26.48 21.84
CA ALA A 232 9.79 25.90 20.57
C ALA A 232 9.54 26.81 19.35
N VAL A 233 9.10 28.05 19.58
CA VAL A 233 9.04 29.12 18.58
C VAL A 233 9.99 30.25 19.01
N TYR A 234 11.28 29.89 19.06
CA TYR A 234 12.44 30.74 18.79
C TYR A 234 13.53 29.87 18.20
#